data_AF-A0AAD1M9R0-F1
#
_entry.id   AF-A0AAD1M9R0-F1
#
_cell.length_a   1.000
_cell.length_b   1.000
_cell.length_c   1.000
_cell.angle_alpha   90.00
_cell.angle_beta   90.00
_cell.angle_gamma   90.00
#
_symmetry.space_group_name_H-M   'P 1'
#
loop_
_entity.id
_entity.type
_entity.pdbx_description
1 polymer ?
#
loop_
_entity_poly.entity_id
_entity_poly.type
_entity_poly.pdbx_seq_one_letter_code
_entity_poly.pdbx_strand_id
1 'polypeptide(L)'
;MAQRMVDVYRAPMRSRSDDFDLRPTIERALTKGLVGFGDAGADERLDRRVARFGAVADGSFVWTRDADGLYWLGRIEGPLFYDDDGAAVDLVHARPCRWVTNPVLEPDVPAAVLATFARGGRNFQQTHDPNVGEQTAAIWRKRHGI
;
A
#
# COMPACT_ATOMS: atom_id res chain seq x y z
N MET A 1 0.22 21.51 -19.66
CA MET A 1 -0.31 21.06 -18.34
C MET A 1 0.71 20.13 -17.74
N ALA A 2 1.30 20.46 -16.58
CA ALA A 2 2.16 19.51 -15.88
C ALA A 2 1.31 18.28 -15.54
N GLN A 3 1.67 17.10 -16.05
CA GLN A 3 1.07 15.87 -15.55
C GLN A 3 1.27 15.89 -14.04
N ARG A 4 0.18 15.88 -13.27
CA ARG A 4 0.25 15.71 -11.82
C ARG A 4 0.98 14.40 -11.61
N MET A 5 2.19 14.44 -11.04
CA MET A 5 2.94 13.23 -10.73
C MET A 5 2.05 12.33 -9.88
N VAL A 6 1.92 11.07 -10.28
CA VAL A 6 1.10 10.10 -9.53
C VAL A 6 1.81 9.82 -8.22
N ASP A 7 1.13 10.08 -7.10
CA ASP A 7 1.68 9.82 -5.78
C ASP A 7 1.91 8.32 -5.54
N VAL A 8 2.99 8.01 -4.84
CA VAL A 8 3.40 6.65 -4.50
C VAL A 8 3.46 6.51 -2.98
N TYR A 9 2.84 5.46 -2.46
CA TYR A 9 2.76 5.22 -1.02
C TYR A 9 3.21 3.81 -0.65
N ARG A 10 3.61 3.63 0.61
CA ARG A 10 3.78 2.31 1.22
C ARG A 10 2.46 1.85 1.88
N ALA A 11 1.84 0.79 1.36
CA ALA A 11 0.62 0.14 1.86
C ALA A 11 0.33 -1.20 1.14
N PRO A 12 -0.48 -2.15 1.68
CA PRO A 12 -1.15 -2.13 2.99
C PRO A 12 -0.17 -2.03 4.16
N MET A 13 -0.65 -1.45 5.26
CA MET A 13 0.17 -1.32 6.46
C MET A 13 0.09 -2.59 7.29
N ARG A 14 1.23 -3.02 7.82
CA ARG A 14 1.29 -3.97 8.94
C ARG A 14 0.46 -3.42 10.11
N SER A 15 -0.26 -4.29 10.80
CA SER A 15 -0.88 -3.98 12.09
C SER A 15 0.10 -3.26 13.02
N ARG A 16 -0.42 -2.35 13.83
CA ARG A 16 0.40 -1.72 14.88
C ARG A 16 0.51 -2.58 16.13
N SER A 17 -0.35 -3.57 16.32
CA SER A 17 -0.12 -4.60 17.33
C SER A 17 0.79 -5.70 16.77
N ASP A 18 1.65 -6.24 17.64
CA ASP A 18 2.46 -7.42 17.31
C ASP A 18 1.68 -8.74 17.46
N ASP A 19 0.43 -8.69 17.93
CA ASP A 19 -0.45 -9.85 18.05
C ASP A 19 -0.99 -10.34 16.69
N PHE A 20 -0.86 -9.53 15.64
CA PHE A 20 -1.30 -9.88 14.29
C PHE A 20 -0.12 -10.24 13.38
N ASP A 21 -0.23 -11.41 12.77
CA ASP A 21 0.70 -11.84 11.72
C ASP A 21 0.48 -11.01 10.46
N LEU A 22 1.58 -10.55 9.85
CA LEU A 22 1.57 -9.80 8.59
C LEU A 22 1.11 -10.67 7.42
N ARG A 23 1.48 -11.96 7.39
CA ARG A 23 1.20 -12.85 6.26
C ARG A 23 -0.30 -12.89 5.89
N PRO A 24 -1.24 -13.22 6.80
CA PRO A 24 -2.66 -13.27 6.47
C PRO A 24 -3.24 -11.90 6.10
N THR A 25 -2.72 -10.80 6.63
CA THR A 25 -3.11 -9.44 6.22
C THR A 25 -2.78 -9.20 4.75
N ILE A 26 -1.56 -9.52 4.32
CA ILE A 26 -1.11 -9.34 2.93
C ILE A 26 -1.85 -10.28 1.98
N GLU A 27 -1.98 -11.56 2.34
CA GLU A 27 -2.71 -12.54 1.53
C GLU A 27 -4.17 -12.11 1.30
N ARG A 28 -4.85 -11.62 2.35
CA ARG A 28 -6.21 -11.06 2.22
C ARG A 28 -6.21 -9.85 1.29
N ALA A 29 -5.31 -8.90 1.49
CA ALA A 29 -5.23 -7.67 0.70
C ALA A 29 -5.05 -7.97 -0.80
N LEU A 30 -4.14 -8.89 -1.13
CA LEU A 30 -3.90 -9.31 -2.51
C LEU A 30 -5.11 -10.07 -3.09
N THR A 31 -5.67 -11.02 -2.34
CA THR A 31 -6.78 -11.88 -2.80
C THR A 31 -8.07 -11.09 -3.01
N LYS A 32 -8.36 -10.13 -2.14
CA LYS A 32 -9.60 -9.35 -2.17
C LYS A 32 -9.49 -8.06 -2.99
N GLY A 33 -8.29 -7.71 -3.47
CA GLY A 33 -8.07 -6.45 -4.16
C GLY A 33 -8.27 -5.27 -3.21
N LEU A 34 -7.64 -5.31 -2.05
CA LEU A 34 -7.75 -4.29 -1.01
C LEU A 34 -6.37 -3.73 -0.64
N VAL A 35 -6.37 -2.49 -0.16
CA VAL A 35 -5.25 -1.86 0.52
C VAL A 35 -5.78 -1.11 1.73
N GLY A 36 -5.05 -1.13 2.84
CA GLY A 36 -5.56 -0.55 4.07
C GLY A 36 -4.69 -0.77 5.28
N PHE A 37 -5.31 -0.64 6.44
CA PHE A 37 -4.73 -0.85 7.75
C PHE A 37 -5.83 -1.06 8.78
N GLY A 38 -5.48 -1.51 9.98
CA GLY A 38 -6.45 -1.71 11.04
C GLY A 38 -6.37 -0.73 12.20
N ASP A 39 -7.17 -1.01 13.22
CA ASP A 39 -7.35 -0.20 14.42
C ASP A 39 -6.67 -0.81 15.65
N ALA A 40 -6.05 -2.00 15.54
CA ALA A 40 -5.26 -2.54 16.64
C ALA A 40 -4.09 -1.60 16.99
N GLY A 41 -3.94 -1.29 18.28
CA GLY A 41 -3.02 -0.25 18.74
C GLY A 41 -3.45 1.16 18.32
N ALA A 42 -4.75 1.39 18.16
CA ALA A 42 -5.34 2.71 17.95
C ALA A 42 -4.86 3.68 19.03
N ASP A 43 -4.45 4.85 18.56
CA ASP A 43 -4.11 6.01 19.35
C ASP A 43 -5.09 7.15 19.00
N GLU A 44 -5.00 8.26 19.71
CA GLU A 44 -5.74 9.51 19.40
C GLU A 44 -5.45 10.04 17.98
N ARG A 45 -4.48 9.44 17.26
CA ARG A 45 -4.10 9.78 15.89
C ARG A 45 -4.72 8.87 14.84
N LEU A 46 -5.54 7.89 15.21
CA LEU A 46 -6.23 6.99 14.28
C LEU A 46 -7.06 7.79 13.27
N ASP A 47 -7.96 8.66 13.74
CA ASP A 47 -8.85 9.44 12.88
C ASP A 47 -8.08 10.27 11.85
N ARG A 48 -7.00 10.91 12.27
CA ARG A 48 -6.14 11.68 11.37
C ARG A 48 -5.48 10.80 10.31
N ARG A 49 -5.09 9.57 10.66
CA ARG A 49 -4.49 8.61 9.72
C ARG A 49 -5.54 8.10 8.73
N VAL A 50 -6.74 7.80 9.21
CA VAL A 50 -7.90 7.41 8.39
C VAL A 50 -8.27 8.53 7.41
N ALA A 51 -8.40 9.77 7.90
CA ALA A 51 -8.68 10.93 7.06
C ALA A 51 -7.59 11.16 5.99
N ARG A 52 -6.31 11.06 6.37
CA ARG A 52 -5.19 11.19 5.42
C ARG A 52 -5.21 10.09 4.36
N PHE A 53 -5.51 8.85 4.74
CA PHE A 53 -5.59 7.74 3.80
C PHE A 53 -6.81 7.85 2.86
N GLY A 54 -7.96 8.29 3.39
CA GLY A 54 -9.14 8.57 2.59
C GLY A 54 -8.95 9.73 1.60
N ALA A 55 -8.14 10.73 1.94
CA ALA A 55 -7.83 11.88 1.08
C ALA A 55 -6.86 11.57 -0.08
N VAL A 56 -6.26 10.37 -0.12
CA VAL A 56 -5.36 9.97 -1.21
C VAL A 56 -6.15 9.84 -2.51
N ALA A 57 -5.62 10.40 -3.60
CA ALA A 57 -6.29 10.37 -4.88
C ALA A 57 -6.48 8.92 -5.41
N ASP A 58 -7.62 8.66 -6.04
CA ASP A 58 -7.76 7.45 -6.83
C ASP A 58 -6.74 7.45 -7.98
N GLY A 59 -6.22 6.27 -8.30
CA GLY A 59 -5.14 6.10 -9.27
C GLY A 59 -3.74 6.27 -8.70
N SER A 60 -3.58 6.68 -7.44
CA SER A 60 -2.28 6.64 -6.72
C SER A 60 -1.75 5.21 -6.63
N PHE A 61 -0.42 5.08 -6.66
CA PHE A 61 0.25 3.79 -6.53
C PHE A 61 0.56 3.47 -5.06
N VAL A 62 0.50 2.18 -4.75
CA VAL A 62 0.87 1.62 -3.45
C VAL A 62 1.87 0.49 -3.64
N TRP A 63 2.85 0.43 -2.74
CA TRP A 63 3.79 -0.68 -2.65
C TRP A 63 3.65 -1.34 -1.28
N THR A 64 3.63 -2.68 -1.25
CA THR A 64 3.80 -3.47 -0.02
C THR A 64 4.95 -4.45 -0.16
N ARG A 65 5.40 -4.98 0.98
CA ARG A 65 6.37 -6.06 1.08
C ARG A 65 5.74 -7.17 1.91
N ASP A 66 5.69 -8.38 1.36
CA ASP A 66 5.12 -9.53 2.06
C ASP A 66 6.08 -10.14 3.08
N ALA A 67 5.62 -11.20 3.76
CA ALA A 67 6.38 -11.89 4.79
C ALA A 67 7.65 -12.61 4.25
N ASP A 68 7.68 -12.92 2.95
CA ASP A 68 8.84 -13.53 2.29
C ASP A 68 9.79 -12.47 1.70
N GLY A 69 9.45 -11.20 1.88
CA GLY A 69 10.26 -10.07 1.49
C GLY A 69 10.07 -9.62 0.04
N LEU A 70 9.07 -10.16 -0.67
CA LEU A 70 8.75 -9.81 -2.06
C LEU A 70 7.88 -8.55 -2.11
N TYR A 71 8.05 -7.78 -3.19
CA TYR A 71 7.38 -6.49 -3.34
C TYR A 71 6.16 -6.60 -4.25
N TRP A 72 5.06 -5.99 -3.83
CA TRP A 72 3.82 -5.96 -4.57
C TRP A 72 3.44 -4.53 -4.90
N LEU A 73 3.10 -4.30 -6.16
CA LEU A 73 2.65 -3.01 -6.67
C LEU A 73 1.14 -3.04 -6.88
N GLY A 74 0.45 -2.05 -6.33
CA GLY A 74 -0.98 -1.86 -6.49
C GLY A 74 -1.34 -0.43 -6.90
N ARG A 75 -2.58 -0.25 -7.32
CA ARG A 75 -3.18 1.04 -7.66
C ARG A 75 -4.52 1.17 -6.97
N ILE A 76 -4.76 2.30 -6.30
CA ILE A 76 -6.00 2.56 -5.58
C ILE A 76 -7.11 2.88 -6.58
N GLU A 77 -8.29 2.27 -6.42
CA GLU A 77 -9.40 2.35 -7.39
C GLU A 77 -10.71 2.87 -6.82
N GLY A 78 -10.79 3.18 -5.53
CA GLY A 78 -12.03 3.68 -4.97
C GLY A 78 -11.95 4.21 -3.54
N PRO A 79 -13.11 4.60 -2.98
CA PRO A 79 -13.19 5.29 -1.70
C PRO A 79 -12.83 4.37 -0.53
N LEU A 80 -12.50 5.01 0.59
CA LEU A 80 -12.33 4.36 1.88
C LEU A 80 -13.66 3.80 2.39
N PHE A 81 -13.63 2.59 2.93
CA PHE A 81 -14.72 1.97 3.67
C PHE A 81 -14.19 1.20 4.87
N TYR A 82 -15.09 0.79 5.76
CA TYR A 82 -14.77 -0.11 6.87
C TYR A 82 -15.12 -1.56 6.45
N ASP A 83 -14.15 -2.47 6.52
CA ASP A 83 -14.26 -3.88 6.16
C ASP A 83 -14.32 -4.74 7.44
N ASP A 84 -15.53 -5.02 7.92
CA ASP A 84 -15.75 -5.86 9.13
C ASP A 84 -15.09 -7.24 8.99
N ASP A 85 -15.11 -7.82 7.78
CA ASP A 85 -14.51 -9.13 7.49
C ASP A 85 -12.97 -9.11 7.59
N GLY A 86 -12.36 -7.92 7.67
CA GLY A 86 -10.93 -7.71 7.82
C GLY A 86 -10.43 -7.70 9.27
N ALA A 87 -11.34 -7.73 10.26
CA ALA A 87 -11.00 -7.59 11.67
C ALA A 87 -10.03 -8.66 12.18
N ALA A 88 -10.20 -9.92 11.73
CA ALA A 88 -9.33 -11.03 12.15
C ALA A 88 -7.86 -10.88 11.74
N VAL A 89 -7.56 -10.00 10.78
CA VAL A 89 -6.20 -9.74 10.27
C VAL A 89 -5.80 -8.26 10.37
N ASP A 90 -6.54 -7.48 11.17
CA ASP A 90 -6.35 -6.04 11.38
C ASP A 90 -6.25 -5.24 10.07
N LEU A 91 -7.19 -5.49 9.15
CA LEU A 91 -7.31 -4.78 7.86
C LEU A 91 -8.73 -4.22 7.68
N VAL A 92 -9.12 -3.29 8.56
CA VAL A 92 -10.51 -2.80 8.61
C VAL A 92 -10.71 -1.47 7.89
N HIS A 93 -9.72 -0.56 7.88
CA HIS A 93 -9.79 0.67 7.08
C HIS A 93 -9.25 0.40 5.67
N ALA A 94 -10.14 0.03 4.76
CA ALA A 94 -9.79 -0.53 3.45
C ALA A 94 -10.22 0.37 2.29
N ARG A 95 -9.49 0.26 1.18
CA ARG A 95 -9.83 0.83 -0.13
C ARG A 95 -9.68 -0.24 -1.21
N PRO A 96 -10.53 -0.21 -2.26
CA PRO A 96 -10.31 -1.03 -3.45
C PRO A 96 -8.93 -0.76 -4.04
N CYS A 97 -8.22 -1.84 -4.37
CA CYS A 97 -6.89 -1.79 -4.93
C CYS A 97 -6.69 -2.89 -5.96
N ARG A 98 -6.25 -2.51 -7.15
CA ARG A 98 -5.80 -3.46 -8.14
C ARG A 98 -4.32 -3.74 -7.94
N TRP A 99 -3.98 -5.01 -7.73
CA TRP A 99 -2.60 -5.48 -7.59
C TRP A 99 -2.07 -6.05 -8.91
N VAL A 100 -0.74 -6.01 -9.08
CA VAL A 100 -0.05 -6.84 -10.06
C VAL A 100 -0.22 -8.32 -9.70
N THR A 101 -0.23 -9.21 -10.70
CA THR A 101 -0.50 -10.65 -10.49
C THR A 101 0.69 -11.43 -9.96
N ASN A 102 1.90 -10.91 -10.14
CA ASN A 102 3.16 -11.51 -9.68
C ASN A 102 4.01 -10.43 -9.01
N PRO A 103 4.77 -10.78 -7.96
CA PRO A 103 5.60 -9.81 -7.27
C PRO A 103 6.66 -9.20 -8.20
N VAL A 104 7.11 -8.01 -7.82
CA VAL A 104 8.26 -7.32 -8.38
C VAL A 104 9.47 -7.68 -7.53
N LEU A 105 10.53 -8.18 -8.18
CA LEU A 105 11.75 -8.55 -7.50
C LEU A 105 12.55 -7.29 -7.16
N GLU A 106 13.31 -7.33 -6.06
CA GLU A 106 14.08 -6.18 -5.55
C GLU A 106 14.86 -5.40 -6.63
N PRO A 107 15.56 -6.03 -7.60
CA PRO A 107 16.31 -5.31 -8.64
C PRO A 107 15.44 -4.44 -9.55
N ASP A 108 14.15 -4.76 -9.68
CA ASP A 108 13.19 -4.03 -10.51
C ASP A 108 12.42 -2.96 -9.70
N VAL A 109 12.55 -2.94 -8.37
CA VAL A 109 11.84 -1.98 -7.51
C VAL A 109 12.56 -0.63 -7.52
N PRO A 110 11.84 0.51 -7.64
CA PRO A 110 12.45 1.82 -7.56
C PRO A 110 13.28 2.02 -6.29
N ALA A 111 14.49 2.58 -6.40
CA ALA A 111 15.39 2.77 -5.25
C ALA A 111 14.75 3.58 -4.11
N ALA A 112 13.91 4.57 -4.43
CA ALA A 112 13.18 5.35 -3.43
C ALA A 112 12.16 4.52 -2.64
N VAL A 113 11.53 3.52 -3.29
CA VAL A 113 10.62 2.57 -2.65
C VAL A 113 11.44 1.66 -1.72
N LEU A 114 12.54 1.09 -2.20
CA LEU A 114 13.45 0.28 -1.37
C LEU A 114 13.93 1.05 -0.13
N ALA A 115 14.37 2.29 -0.30
CA ALA A 115 14.76 3.17 0.80
C ALA A 115 13.61 3.45 1.79
N THR A 116 12.37 3.56 1.29
CA THR A 116 11.19 3.73 2.15
C THR A 116 10.93 2.49 3.02
N PHE A 117 11.10 1.28 2.46
CA PHE A 117 10.99 0.04 3.23
C PHE A 117 12.16 -0.19 4.18
N ALA A 118 13.39 0.15 3.78
CA ALA A 118 14.60 0.00 4.60
C ALA A 118 14.56 0.84 5.89
N ARG A 119 13.87 1.98 5.88
CA ARG A 119 13.62 2.79 7.09
C ARG A 119 12.71 2.10 8.12
N GLY A 120 11.99 1.05 7.72
CA GLY A 120 11.05 0.33 8.57
C GLY A 120 9.82 1.16 8.96
N GLY A 121 9.09 0.68 9.96
CA GLY A 121 7.89 1.33 10.51
C GLY A 121 6.57 0.81 9.93
N ARG A 122 5.47 1.14 10.63
CA ARG A 122 4.12 0.61 10.41
C ARG A 122 3.14 1.66 9.87
N ASN A 123 3.66 2.75 9.28
CA ASN A 123 2.88 3.93 8.92
C ASN A 123 2.68 4.07 7.42
N PHE A 124 1.53 4.64 7.05
CA PHE A 124 1.18 5.04 5.71
C PHE A 124 2.05 6.24 5.36
N GLN A 125 2.94 6.03 4.42
CA GLN A 125 4.01 6.97 4.11
C GLN A 125 4.07 7.16 2.60
N GLN A 126 4.07 8.41 2.18
CA GLN A 126 4.38 8.76 0.80
C GLN A 126 5.88 8.59 0.55
N THR A 127 6.22 7.95 -0.56
CA THR A 127 7.59 7.89 -1.06
C THR A 127 7.85 9.16 -1.86
N HIS A 128 8.72 10.01 -1.33
CA HIS A 128 9.11 11.26 -1.98
C HIS A 128 10.41 11.06 -2.78
N ASP A 129 10.29 11.12 -4.10
CA ASP A 129 11.39 11.19 -5.05
C ASP A 129 10.81 11.73 -6.38
N PRO A 130 11.52 12.60 -7.11
CA PRO A 130 10.99 13.22 -8.34
C PRO A 130 10.71 12.21 -9.46
N ASN A 131 11.29 11.02 -9.43
CA ASN A 131 11.17 10.02 -10.49
C ASN A 131 10.34 8.80 -10.09
N VAL A 132 10.08 8.59 -8.79
CA VAL A 132 9.39 7.36 -8.31
C VAL A 132 8.01 7.16 -8.92
N GLY A 133 7.28 8.24 -9.19
CA GLY A 133 5.97 8.17 -9.82
C GLY A 133 6.05 7.59 -11.23
N GLU A 134 6.95 8.11 -12.07
CA GLU A 134 7.14 7.63 -13.44
C GLU A 134 7.73 6.21 -13.49
N GLN A 135 8.72 5.93 -12.64
CA GLN A 135 9.32 4.59 -12.53
C GLN A 135 8.28 3.54 -12.11
N THR A 136 7.45 3.85 -11.11
CA THR A 136 6.36 2.97 -10.67
C THR A 136 5.32 2.79 -11.79
N ALA A 137 4.94 3.86 -12.47
CA ALA A 137 3.99 3.80 -13.58
C ALA A 137 4.52 2.96 -14.76
N ALA A 138 5.82 3.01 -15.05
CA ALA A 138 6.44 2.18 -16.09
C ALA A 138 6.37 0.68 -15.75
N ILE A 139 6.64 0.32 -14.49
CA ILE A 139 6.51 -1.06 -14.01
C ILE A 139 5.05 -1.51 -14.12
N TRP A 140 4.10 -0.67 -13.67
CA TRP A 140 2.67 -0.94 -13.79
C TRP A 140 2.26 -1.25 -15.22
N ARG A 141 2.65 -0.38 -16.17
CA ARG A 141 2.36 -0.57 -17.60
C ARG A 141 2.89 -1.89 -18.13
N LYS A 142 4.17 -2.19 -17.88
CA LYS A 142 4.81 -3.44 -18.27
C LYS A 142 4.09 -4.68 -17.71
N ARG A 143 3.63 -4.62 -16.46
CA ARG A 143 2.95 -5.75 -15.77
C ARG A 143 1.53 -5.97 -16.26
N HIS A 144 0.86 -4.94 -16.78
CA HIS A 144 -0.50 -5.02 -17.30
C HIS A 144 -0.60 -5.02 -18.83
N GLY A 145 0.53 -4.94 -19.55
CA GLY A 145 0.56 -4.99 -21.01
C GLY A 145 -0.07 -3.77 -21.68
N ILE A 146 0.03 -2.60 -21.04
CA ILE A 146 -0.54 -1.32 -21.50
C ILE A 146 0.54 -0.29 -21.84
#